data_AF-A0A174QQL6-F1
#
_entry.id   AF-A0A174QQL6-F1
#
_cell.length_a   1.000
_cell.length_b   1.000
_cell.length_c   1.000
_cell.angle_alpha   90.00
_cell.angle_beta   90.00
_cell.angle_gamma   90.00
#
_symmetry.space_group_name_H-M   'P 1'
#
loop_
_entity.id
_entity.type
_entity.pdbx_description
1 polymer ?
#
loop_
_entity_poly.entity_id
_entity_poly.type
_entity_poly.pdbx_seq_one_letter_code
_entity_poly.pdbx_strand_id
1 'polypeptide(L)'
;MRWINKSTGRYRKRGRRIVEYFLDKAWNDSEGQYVNCDFDSFKREREFRRLLIEQQDRRCCYCMRRLKDNLHTTLEHIMPHQSEDAEVVKYYMRYNRNMRRFVMYCHIKEQSLRKIYYPPYPHFCAYENLVASCDGTIPDSNHNELPVRVHLCCNNPRGNKKIIPLFFIRKISKIIIYE
;
A
#
# COMPACT_ATOMS: atom_id res chain seq x y z
N MET A 1 4.97 3.67 17.18
CA MET A 1 4.79 3.68 15.70
C MET A 1 5.73 4.72 15.10
N ARG A 2 5.90 4.72 13.78
CA ARG A 2 6.71 5.72 13.07
C ARG A 2 5.90 6.40 11.97
N TRP A 3 6.18 7.69 11.78
CA TRP A 3 5.66 8.44 10.64
C TRP A 3 6.27 7.94 9.33
N ILE A 4 5.42 7.59 8.36
CA ILE A 4 5.83 7.18 7.01
C ILE A 4 5.72 8.39 6.10
N ASN A 5 6.87 8.99 5.79
CA ASN A 5 6.90 10.18 4.94
C ASN A 5 6.72 9.84 3.45
N LYS A 6 5.47 9.85 2.98
CA LYS A 6 5.10 9.70 1.55
C LYS A 6 5.41 10.91 0.68
N SER A 7 5.91 12.01 1.24
CA SER A 7 6.25 13.22 0.48
C SER A 7 7.69 13.27 -0.03
N THR A 8 8.57 12.39 0.46
CA THR A 8 10.00 12.37 0.09
C THR A 8 10.18 12.18 -1.41
N GLY A 9 10.83 13.16 -2.06
CA GLY A 9 10.97 13.21 -3.51
C GLY A 9 11.62 11.96 -4.11
N ARG A 10 12.67 11.40 -3.48
CA ARG A 10 13.40 10.24 -4.01
C ARG A 10 12.52 8.99 -4.11
N TYR A 11 11.91 8.56 -3.00
CA TYR A 11 11.05 7.38 -2.97
C TYR A 11 9.80 7.56 -3.82
N ARG A 12 9.19 8.75 -3.78
CA ARG A 12 8.01 9.06 -4.60
C ARG A 12 8.33 8.98 -6.10
N LYS A 13 9.43 9.59 -6.55
CA LYS A 13 9.85 9.52 -7.96
C LYS A 13 10.14 8.08 -8.42
N ARG A 14 10.73 7.25 -7.56
CA ARG A 14 11.00 5.84 -7.87
C ARG A 14 9.71 5.01 -7.89
N GLY A 15 8.82 5.23 -6.92
CA GLY A 15 7.53 4.53 -6.83
C GLY A 15 6.65 4.82 -8.04
N ARG A 16 6.62 6.08 -8.50
CA ARG A 16 5.89 6.46 -9.70
C ARG A 16 6.41 5.80 -10.96
N ARG A 17 7.73 5.76 -11.16
CA ARG A 17 8.32 5.06 -12.31
C ARG A 17 7.93 3.58 -12.38
N ILE A 18 7.87 2.91 -11.22
CA ILE A 18 7.44 1.51 -11.16
C ILE A 18 5.94 1.38 -11.49
N VAL A 19 5.10 2.29 -10.99
CA VAL A 19 3.66 2.31 -11.30
C VAL A 19 3.41 2.60 -12.79
N GLU A 20 4.09 3.60 -13.34
CA GLU A 20 4.03 3.96 -14.77
C GLU A 20 4.42 2.77 -15.64
N TYR A 21 5.52 2.10 -15.32
CA TYR A 21 5.96 0.90 -16.03
C TYR A 21 4.96 -0.26 -15.93
N PHE A 22 4.38 -0.48 -14.74
CA PHE A 22 3.36 -1.51 -14.55
C PHE A 22 2.10 -1.22 -15.40
N LEU A 23 1.62 0.03 -15.37
CA LEU A 23 0.44 0.44 -16.14
C LEU A 23 0.71 0.36 -17.65
N ASP A 24 1.87 0.83 -18.11
CA ASP A 24 2.26 0.77 -19.51
C ASP A 24 2.29 -0.67 -20.04
N LYS A 25 2.87 -1.59 -19.27
CA LYS A 25 2.89 -3.03 -19.62
C LYS A 25 1.54 -3.70 -19.63
N ALA A 26 0.62 -3.22 -18.80
CA ALA A 26 -0.71 -3.80 -18.69
C ALA A 26 -1.68 -3.25 -19.75
N TRP A 27 -1.31 -2.19 -20.48
CA TRP A 27 -2.15 -1.61 -21.52
C TRP A 27 -2.05 -2.42 -22.82
N ASN A 28 -3.20 -2.84 -23.35
CA ASN A 28 -3.34 -3.46 -24.66
C ASN A 28 -3.75 -2.38 -25.68
N ASP A 29 -2.82 -1.96 -26.54
CA ASP A 29 -3.07 -0.93 -27.56
C ASP A 29 -4.12 -1.35 -28.60
N SER A 30 -4.22 -2.65 -28.92
CA SER A 30 -5.18 -3.16 -29.90
C SER A 30 -6.62 -3.11 -29.38
N GLU A 31 -6.81 -3.36 -28.08
CA GLU A 31 -8.13 -3.40 -27.45
C GLU A 31 -8.48 -2.08 -26.75
N GLY A 32 -7.52 -1.17 -26.59
CA GLY A 32 -7.72 0.10 -25.89
C GLY A 32 -8.09 -0.07 -24.41
N GLN A 33 -7.59 -1.14 -23.77
CA GLN A 33 -7.93 -1.48 -22.39
C GLN A 33 -6.75 -2.07 -21.63
N TYR A 34 -6.87 -2.13 -20.30
CA TYR A 34 -5.89 -2.78 -19.45
C TYR A 34 -6.19 -4.28 -19.26
N VAL A 35 -5.15 -5.11 -19.31
CA VAL A 35 -5.20 -6.56 -19.13
C VAL A 35 -4.36 -6.95 -17.91
N ASN A 36 -4.91 -7.79 -17.01
CA ASN A 36 -4.26 -8.19 -15.75
C ASN A 36 -3.77 -7.01 -14.89
N CYS A 37 -4.47 -5.87 -14.96
CA CYS A 37 -4.10 -4.63 -14.29
C CYS A 37 -4.89 -4.48 -13.00
N ASP A 38 -4.54 -5.28 -12.00
CA ASP A 38 -5.21 -5.30 -10.70
C ASP A 38 -4.21 -5.35 -9.54
N PHE A 39 -4.73 -5.31 -8.31
CA PHE A 39 -3.89 -5.41 -7.13
C PHE A 39 -3.18 -6.75 -7.01
N ASP A 40 -3.83 -7.84 -7.42
CA ASP A 40 -3.25 -9.19 -7.32
C ASP A 40 -2.03 -9.36 -8.22
N SER A 41 -2.03 -8.66 -9.35
CA SER A 41 -0.91 -8.54 -10.26
C SER A 41 0.13 -7.56 -9.75
N PHE A 42 -0.29 -6.38 -9.29
CA PHE A 42 0.63 -5.36 -8.79
C PHE A 42 1.38 -5.80 -7.52
N LYS A 43 0.77 -6.54 -6.59
CA LYS A 43 1.42 -6.99 -5.33
C LYS A 43 2.62 -7.92 -5.57
N ARG A 44 2.77 -8.43 -6.80
CA ARG A 44 3.93 -9.23 -7.23
C ARG A 44 5.15 -8.36 -7.60
N GLU A 45 4.98 -7.05 -7.77
CA GLU A 45 6.07 -6.10 -8.07
C GLU A 45 7.09 -6.02 -6.93
N ARG A 46 8.17 -6.80 -7.06
CA ARG A 46 9.23 -6.92 -6.03
C ARG A 46 9.95 -5.60 -5.79
N GLU A 47 10.21 -4.84 -6.85
CA GLU A 47 10.89 -3.54 -6.71
C GLU A 47 10.04 -2.55 -5.90
N PHE A 48 8.73 -2.53 -6.14
CA PHE A 48 7.82 -1.65 -5.41
C PHE A 48 7.76 -2.01 -3.93
N ARG A 49 7.68 -3.31 -3.61
CA ARG A 49 7.76 -3.79 -2.22
C ARG A 49 9.07 -3.41 -1.55
N ARG A 50 10.22 -3.62 -2.19
CA ARG A 50 11.54 -3.21 -1.66
C ARG A 50 11.61 -1.72 -1.38
N LEU A 51 11.10 -0.91 -2.31
CA LEU A 51 11.03 0.54 -2.16
C LEU A 51 10.24 0.95 -0.90
N LEU A 52 9.10 0.32 -0.65
CA LEU A 52 8.28 0.59 0.54
C LEU A 52 8.99 0.15 1.82
N ILE A 53 9.63 -1.02 1.81
CA ILE A 53 10.44 -1.52 2.93
C ILE A 53 11.56 -0.52 3.26
N GLU A 54 12.33 -0.07 2.27
CA GLU A 54 13.40 0.92 2.43
C GLU A 54 12.86 2.24 2.98
N GLN A 55 11.77 2.76 2.41
CA GLN A 55 11.14 3.99 2.88
C GLN A 55 10.73 3.91 4.35
N GLN A 56 10.23 2.75 4.77
CA GLN A 56 9.73 2.51 6.12
C GLN A 56 10.83 2.09 7.10
N ASP A 57 12.10 2.25 6.72
CA ASP A 57 13.25 1.81 7.51
C ASP A 57 13.13 0.34 7.94
N ARG A 58 12.62 -0.47 7.02
CA ARG A 58 12.40 -1.91 7.19
C ARG A 58 11.50 -2.23 8.38
N ARG A 59 10.49 -1.41 8.68
CA ARG A 59 9.52 -1.66 9.76
C ARG A 59 8.10 -1.77 9.24
N CYS A 60 7.34 -2.70 9.83
CA CYS A 60 5.92 -2.86 9.58
C CYS A 60 5.17 -1.57 9.93
N CYS A 61 4.27 -1.13 9.04
CA CYS A 61 3.49 0.09 9.25
C CYS A 61 2.52 0.04 10.44
N TYR A 62 2.21 -1.15 10.96
CA TYR A 62 1.36 -1.36 12.13
C TYR A 62 2.20 -1.72 13.35
N CYS A 63 2.72 -2.95 13.41
CA CYS A 63 3.36 -3.49 14.61
C CYS A 63 4.84 -3.12 14.79
N MET A 64 5.43 -2.33 13.88
CA MET A 64 6.83 -1.88 13.94
C MET A 64 7.91 -2.98 13.90
N ARG A 65 7.53 -4.26 13.81
CA ARG A 65 8.45 -5.40 13.60
C ARG A 65 9.29 -5.22 12.33
N ARG A 66 10.50 -5.76 12.34
CA ARG A 66 11.44 -5.66 11.22
C ARG A 66 10.94 -6.48 10.02
N LEU A 67 10.81 -5.82 8.88
CA LEU A 67 10.46 -6.43 7.61
C LEU A 67 11.71 -6.97 6.91
N LYS A 68 11.59 -8.16 6.34
CA LYS A 68 12.59 -8.76 5.45
C LYS A 68 12.04 -8.77 4.04
N ASP A 69 12.92 -8.59 3.06
CA ASP A 69 12.51 -8.69 1.66
C ASP A 69 12.05 -10.13 1.37
N ASN A 70 10.91 -10.27 0.69
CA ASN A 70 10.28 -11.54 0.29
C ASN A 70 9.92 -12.56 1.38
N LEU A 71 10.02 -12.20 2.67
CA LEU A 71 9.57 -13.05 3.77
C LEU A 71 8.60 -12.27 4.67
N HIS A 72 7.40 -12.82 4.87
CA HIS A 72 6.38 -12.29 5.78
C HIS A 72 6.02 -10.80 5.57
N THR A 73 6.10 -10.30 4.33
CA THR A 73 5.83 -8.89 4.00
C THR A 73 4.73 -8.75 2.94
N THR A 74 3.66 -8.04 3.29
CA THR A 74 2.51 -7.72 2.42
C THR A 74 2.53 -6.25 2.01
N LEU A 75 1.78 -5.92 0.95
CA LEU A 75 1.40 -4.55 0.62
C LEU A 75 0.00 -4.31 1.17
N GLU A 76 -0.21 -3.16 1.80
CA GLU A 76 -1.49 -2.75 2.38
C GLU A 76 -1.93 -1.43 1.79
N HIS A 77 -3.24 -1.31 1.56
CA HIS A 77 -3.85 -0.03 1.19
C HIS A 77 -4.15 0.83 2.42
N ILE A 78 -3.85 2.11 2.31
CA ILE A 78 -4.17 3.11 3.33
C ILE A 78 -5.67 3.40 3.28
N MET A 79 -6.13 3.86 2.12
CA MET A 79 -7.52 3.92 1.72
C MET A 79 -7.93 2.52 1.23
N PRO A 80 -8.93 1.87 1.86
CA PRO A 80 -9.32 0.50 1.53
C PRO A 80 -9.63 0.32 0.04
N HIS A 81 -9.17 -0.80 -0.53
CA HIS A 81 -9.35 -1.11 -1.94
C HIS A 81 -10.80 -1.48 -2.30
N GLN A 82 -11.51 -2.16 -1.39
CA GLN A 82 -12.85 -2.71 -1.64
C GLN A 82 -13.98 -1.96 -0.92
N SER A 83 -13.75 -0.70 -0.52
CA SER A 83 -14.79 0.07 0.16
C SER A 83 -15.67 0.79 -0.86
N GLU A 84 -16.93 0.40 -0.97
CA GLU A 84 -17.93 1.05 -1.83
C GLU A 84 -18.47 2.37 -1.23
N ASP A 85 -18.07 2.71 -0.01
CA ASP A 85 -18.53 3.90 0.70
C ASP A 85 -17.74 5.15 0.27
N ALA A 86 -18.42 6.04 -0.46
CA ALA A 86 -17.86 7.30 -0.92
C ALA A 86 -17.37 8.20 0.22
N GLU A 87 -17.96 8.13 1.41
CA GLU A 87 -17.51 8.91 2.57
C GLU A 87 -16.20 8.36 3.16
N VAL A 88 -15.97 7.06 3.07
CA VAL A 88 -14.67 6.45 3.42
C VAL A 88 -13.59 6.94 2.47
N VAL A 89 -13.86 6.94 1.16
CA VAL A 89 -12.93 7.47 0.15
C VAL A 89 -12.62 8.94 0.41
N LYS A 90 -13.65 9.78 0.58
CA LYS A 90 -13.50 11.22 0.88
C LYS A 90 -12.70 11.44 2.17
N TYR A 91 -12.91 10.62 3.19
CA TYR A 91 -12.16 10.72 4.45
C TYR A 91 -10.65 10.56 4.25
N TYR A 92 -10.21 9.50 3.56
CA TYR A 92 -8.79 9.28 3.31
C TYR A 92 -8.19 10.33 2.37
N MET A 93 -8.94 10.76 1.35
CA MET A 93 -8.51 11.81 0.43
C MET A 93 -8.33 13.17 1.14
N ARG A 94 -9.17 13.49 2.13
CA ARG A 94 -9.04 14.72 2.95
C ARG A 94 -7.90 14.64 3.95
N TYR A 95 -7.59 13.44 4.46
CA TYR A 95 -6.58 13.26 5.51
C TYR A 95 -5.15 13.58 5.03
N ASN A 96 -4.85 13.32 3.75
CA ASN A 96 -3.52 13.57 3.18
C ASN A 96 -3.62 14.25 1.82
N ARG A 97 -3.09 15.48 1.71
CA ARG A 97 -3.11 16.27 0.47
C ARG A 97 -2.47 15.54 -0.72
N ASN A 98 -1.47 14.68 -0.49
CA ASN A 98 -0.87 13.88 -1.56
C ASN A 98 -1.80 12.79 -2.07
N MET A 99 -2.67 12.21 -1.23
CA MET A 99 -3.69 11.26 -1.67
C MET A 99 -4.60 11.92 -2.70
N ARG A 100 -5.20 13.06 -2.34
CA ARG A 100 -6.08 13.83 -3.25
C ARG A 100 -5.42 14.21 -4.58
N ARG A 101 -4.11 14.48 -4.58
CA ARG A 101 -3.39 14.96 -5.77
C ARG A 101 -2.93 13.82 -6.69
N PHE A 102 -2.62 12.65 -6.15
CA PHE A 102 -1.90 11.62 -6.88
C PHE A 102 -2.61 10.26 -6.93
N VAL A 103 -3.76 10.13 -6.27
CA VAL A 103 -4.54 8.89 -6.21
C VAL A 103 -5.91 9.11 -6.80
N MET A 104 -6.28 8.27 -7.76
CA MET A 104 -7.62 8.16 -8.32
C MET A 104 -8.29 6.94 -7.70
N TYR A 105 -9.42 7.16 -7.04
CA TYR A 105 -10.29 6.06 -6.65
C TYR A 105 -11.01 5.55 -7.90
N CYS A 106 -10.78 4.28 -8.23
CA CYS A 106 -11.36 3.62 -9.39
C CYS A 106 -11.39 2.12 -9.13
N HIS A 107 -12.54 1.48 -9.33
CA HIS A 107 -12.62 0.04 -9.50
C HIS A 107 -12.29 -0.27 -10.96
N ILE A 108 -11.37 -1.19 -11.24
CA ILE A 108 -10.95 -1.47 -12.62
C ILE A 108 -12.12 -1.97 -13.49
N LYS A 109 -13.17 -2.54 -12.88
CA LYS A 109 -14.42 -2.88 -13.56
C LYS A 109 -15.08 -1.67 -14.26
N GLU A 110 -14.65 -0.45 -13.97
CA GLU A 110 -15.13 0.80 -14.56
C GLU A 110 -14.07 1.51 -15.44
N GLN A 111 -12.92 0.90 -15.74
CA GLN A 111 -11.87 1.61 -16.50
C GLN A 111 -12.19 1.75 -18.01
N SER A 112 -12.65 2.96 -18.32
CA SER A 112 -12.14 3.94 -19.29
C SER A 112 -11.27 3.46 -20.48
N LEU A 113 -11.68 3.92 -21.67
CA LEU A 113 -11.04 3.90 -22.99
C LEU A 113 -9.68 4.65 -23.11
N ARG A 114 -8.95 4.94 -22.02
CA ARG A 114 -7.75 5.82 -22.06
C ARG A 114 -6.58 5.33 -21.21
N LYS A 115 -5.40 5.31 -21.83
CA LYS A 115 -4.11 5.01 -21.18
C LYS A 115 -3.70 6.09 -20.18
N ILE A 116 -3.15 5.67 -19.04
CA ILE A 116 -2.73 6.52 -17.92
C ILE A 116 -1.21 6.67 -17.96
N TYR A 117 -0.73 7.88 -18.20
CA TYR A 117 0.71 8.19 -18.32
C TYR A 117 1.28 8.92 -17.10
N TYR A 118 0.44 9.61 -16.34
CA TYR A 118 0.83 10.48 -15.23
C TYR A 118 -0.23 10.43 -14.12
N PRO A 119 0.11 10.81 -12.87
CA PRO A 119 -0.86 10.74 -11.80
C PRO A 119 -2.02 11.72 -12.03
N PRO A 120 -3.24 11.42 -11.54
CA PRO A 120 -3.51 10.47 -10.46
C PRO A 120 -3.54 9.01 -10.91
N TYR A 121 -2.88 8.13 -10.14
CA TYR A 121 -2.82 6.71 -10.42
C TYR A 121 -3.97 5.94 -9.74
N PRO A 122 -4.39 4.79 -10.29
CA PRO A 122 -5.35 3.92 -9.63
C PRO A 122 -4.96 3.61 -8.18
N HIS A 123 -5.90 3.73 -7.26
CA HIS A 123 -5.64 3.59 -5.83
C HIS A 123 -5.05 2.24 -5.42
N PHE A 124 -5.26 1.19 -6.21
CA PHE A 124 -4.74 -0.14 -5.92
C PHE A 124 -3.21 -0.22 -6.08
N CYS A 125 -2.60 0.60 -6.94
CA CYS A 125 -1.16 0.60 -7.24
C CYS A 125 -0.45 1.91 -6.84
N ALA A 126 -1.20 2.99 -6.59
CA ALA A 126 -0.61 4.29 -6.27
C ALA A 126 0.31 4.24 -5.03
N TYR A 127 1.54 4.75 -5.19
CA TYR A 127 2.54 4.83 -4.13
C TYR A 127 2.07 5.56 -2.87
N GLU A 128 1.30 6.63 -3.06
CA GLU A 128 0.73 7.42 -1.99
C GLU A 128 -0.27 6.60 -1.14
N ASN A 129 -0.90 5.56 -1.72
CA ASN A 129 -1.91 4.73 -1.06
C ASN A 129 -1.39 3.37 -0.54
N LEU A 130 -0.13 3.00 -0.79
CA LEU A 130 0.40 1.70 -0.43
C LEU A 130 1.49 1.78 0.64
N VAL A 131 1.48 0.85 1.60
CA VAL A 131 2.51 0.68 2.64
C VAL A 131 2.90 -0.79 2.76
N ALA A 132 4.11 -1.06 3.23
CA ALA A 132 4.54 -2.41 3.54
C ALA A 132 4.12 -2.81 4.97
N SER A 133 3.61 -4.02 5.13
CA SER A 133 3.22 -4.54 6.44
C SER A 133 3.68 -5.98 6.64
N CYS A 134 3.64 -6.43 7.89
CA CYS A 134 3.89 -7.81 8.23
C CYS A 134 2.70 -8.68 7.79
N ASP A 135 2.95 -9.95 7.47
CA ASP A 135 1.87 -10.92 7.21
C ASP A 135 1.17 -11.40 8.51
N GLY A 136 1.58 -10.93 9.68
CA GLY A 136 0.96 -11.30 10.96
C GLY A 136 1.55 -12.55 11.61
N THR A 137 2.48 -13.25 10.96
CA THR A 137 3.14 -14.44 11.50
C THR A 137 3.82 -14.13 12.83
N ILE A 138 3.52 -14.88 13.89
CA ILE A 138 4.18 -14.75 15.19
C ILE A 138 5.29 -15.81 15.23
N PRO A 139 6.57 -15.41 15.36
CA PRO A 139 7.63 -16.37 15.57
C PRO A 139 7.41 -17.05 16.92
N ASP A 140 7.39 -18.38 16.93
CA ASP A 140 7.25 -19.14 18.18
C ASP A 140 8.50 -18.96 19.04
N SER A 141 8.29 -18.73 20.34
CA SER A 141 9.34 -18.72 21.36
C SER A 141 9.84 -20.13 21.69
N ASN A 142 9.09 -21.18 21.35
CA ASN A 142 9.51 -22.56 21.47
C ASN A 142 9.95 -23.09 20.10
N HIS A 143 11.25 -23.37 19.96
CA HIS A 143 11.91 -23.79 18.72
C HIS A 143 11.42 -25.12 18.07
N ASN A 144 10.31 -25.71 18.54
CA ASN A 144 9.81 -27.02 18.11
C ASN A 144 8.49 -26.97 17.31
N GLU A 145 7.82 -25.83 17.17
CA GLU A 145 6.60 -25.73 16.37
C GLU A 145 6.76 -24.73 15.20
N LEU A 146 6.08 -25.02 14.09
CA LEU A 146 6.10 -24.18 12.90
C LEU A 146 5.49 -22.80 13.21
N PRO A 147 6.08 -21.69 12.72
CA PRO A 147 5.58 -20.35 13.02
C PRO A 147 4.09 -20.21 12.65
N VAL A 148 3.28 -19.86 13.64
CA VAL A 148 1.83 -19.75 13.45
C VAL A 148 1.51 -18.46 12.70
N ARG A 149 1.00 -18.62 11.48
CA ARG A 149 0.44 -17.51 10.72
C ARG A 149 -0.97 -17.22 11.21
N VAL A 150 -1.08 -16.29 12.15
CA VAL A 150 -2.36 -15.93 12.78
C VAL A 150 -3.32 -15.26 11.79
N HIS A 151 -2.79 -14.44 10.86
CA HIS A 151 -3.58 -13.72 9.85
C HIS A 151 -2.85 -13.61 8.49
N LEU A 152 -3.52 -13.06 7.47
CA LEU A 152 -2.89 -12.76 6.18
C LEU A 152 -1.99 -11.52 6.23
N CYS A 153 -2.36 -10.55 7.07
CA CYS A 153 -1.61 -9.34 7.37
C CYS A 153 -1.92 -8.80 8.76
N CYS A 154 -1.04 -7.92 9.24
CA CYS A 154 -1.14 -7.18 10.50
C CYS A 154 -2.49 -6.42 10.68
N ASN A 155 -3.22 -6.13 9.60
CA ASN A 155 -4.44 -5.31 9.60
C ASN A 155 -5.66 -6.07 9.05
N ASN A 156 -5.59 -7.40 8.93
CA ASN A 156 -6.68 -8.23 8.43
C ASN A 156 -8.01 -8.04 9.23
N PRO A 157 -8.00 -7.95 10.58
CA PRO A 157 -9.24 -7.75 11.35
C PRO A 157 -9.97 -6.42 11.12
N ARG A 158 -9.31 -5.41 10.53
CA ARG A 158 -9.94 -4.10 10.23
C ARG A 158 -11.02 -4.23 9.16
N GLY A 159 -10.82 -5.11 8.17
CA GLY A 159 -11.64 -5.12 6.95
C GLY A 159 -11.73 -3.74 6.31
N ASN A 160 -12.94 -3.31 5.97
CA ASN A 160 -13.23 -1.98 5.38
C ASN A 160 -13.50 -0.89 6.41
N LYS A 161 -13.30 -1.15 7.72
CA LYS A 161 -13.55 -0.14 8.75
C LYS A 161 -12.63 1.07 8.56
N LYS A 162 -13.23 2.25 8.65
CA LYS A 162 -12.52 3.53 8.70
C LYS A 162 -11.67 3.61 9.96
N ILE A 163 -10.38 3.78 9.78
CA ILE A 163 -9.42 4.06 10.86
C ILE A 163 -8.63 5.31 10.54
N ILE A 164 -8.13 5.97 11.58
CA ILE A 164 -7.14 7.03 11.43
C ILE A 164 -5.87 6.40 10.82
N PRO A 165 -5.37 6.89 9.67
CA PRO A 165 -4.13 6.38 9.08
C PRO A 165 -2.93 6.90 9.91
N LEU A 166 -2.66 6.23 11.02
CA LEU A 166 -1.71 6.64 12.06
C LEU A 166 -0.31 6.94 11.52
N PHE A 167 0.12 6.22 10.49
CA PHE A 167 1.41 6.43 9.83
C PHE A 167 1.53 7.77 9.07
N PHE A 168 0.46 8.52 8.85
CA PHE A 168 0.52 9.91 8.35
C PHE A 168 0.73 10.96 9.45
N ILE A 169 0.59 10.60 10.72
CA ILE A 169 0.74 11.54 11.84
C ILE A 169 2.24 11.75 12.11
N ARG A 170 2.76 12.96 11.83
CA ARG A 170 4.19 13.30 11.98
C ARG A 170 4.75 13.03 13.36
N LYS A 171 3.94 13.22 14.41
CA LYS A 171 4.33 13.04 15.82
C LYS A 171 3.86 11.70 16.40
N ILE A 172 3.50 10.71 15.57
CA ILE A 172 2.92 9.44 16.06
C ILE A 172 3.83 8.68 17.04
N SER A 173 5.14 8.84 16.91
CA SER A 173 6.10 8.23 17.85
C SER A 173 6.02 8.76 19.27
N LYS A 174 5.38 9.93 19.48
CA LYS A 174 5.08 10.50 20.81
C LYS A 174 3.73 10.04 21.36
N ILE A 175 2.89 9.41 20.53
CA ILE A 175 1.51 9.01 20.89
C ILE A 175 1.46 7.50 21.13
N ILE A 176 2.11 6.72 20.26
CA ILE A 176 2.16 5.26 20.36
C ILE A 176 3.61 4.84 20.45
N ILE A 177 4.00 4.37 21.62
CA ILE A 177 5.35 3.88 21.94
C ILE A 177 5.31 2.35 21.87
N TYR A 178 6.36 1.76 21.31
CA TYR A 178 6.58 0.33 21.37
C TYR A 178 7.76 0.17 22.32
N GLU A 179 7.57 -0.62 23.36
CA GLU A 179 8.64 -1.04 24.27
C GLU A 179 9.53 -2.09 23.59
#